data_AF-A0A388LQ07-F1
#
_entry.id   AF-A0A388LQ07-F1
#
_cell.length_a   1.000
_cell.length_b   1.000
_cell.length_c   1.000
_cell.angle_alpha   90.00
_cell.angle_beta   90.00
_cell.angle_gamma   90.00
#
_symmetry.space_group_name_H-M   'P 1'
#
loop_
_entity.id
_entity.type
_entity.pdbx_description
1 polymer ?
#
loop_
_entity_poly.entity_id
_entity_poly.type
_entity_poly.pdbx_seq_one_letter_code
_entity_poly.pdbx_strand_id
1 'polypeptide(L)'
;MSNPERYERSRDVRGMDDRAQDDRERDDRAEDRDRGDRRRGPICFNCNEIGHYGNQCPRPRRYGGMARPSTSTDSLRSRSPRRGDWRREPAAQLDRGVTQQISELGRSVAAMKQHFEEEWMREENRLRRKQEKEEEKRREEEMRIREEEERVIQEKKARKKKERRRKEAESRTELKKDLSMQMVMQLSELEDKFGHRMKQAITGTGKLPNEKGKEVKRGPACSGSGSESEASITQDLSARTTDLVISEKRKRGPDRVIGNSPPMESPAKRTPKSRRKQATFTRRLTRARAKMVKSPGSAKRKTPVRTPLLARKKKVTPLDTGIGTPDLKGSLARYKYRNIMMQELKLLDASELQRICREEGVPYDGKVDEIFDITDHRTYLKLEIEEVPELQPEAINIEDSEVVGPNEGSDAINKWDLRVPQLWVVC
;
A
#
# COMPACT_ATOMS: atom_id res chain seq x y z
N MET A 1 -2.82 36.44 -45.85
CA MET A 1 -4.02 36.03 -45.09
C MET A 1 -3.61 34.90 -44.17
N SER A 2 -3.25 35.25 -42.94
CA SER A 2 -2.69 34.35 -41.92
C SER A 2 -3.81 34.00 -40.96
N ASN A 3 -4.00 32.71 -40.68
CA ASN A 3 -5.10 32.19 -39.88
C ASN A 3 -4.60 31.87 -38.46
N PRO A 4 -4.97 32.61 -37.40
CA PRO A 4 -4.49 32.39 -36.05
C PRO A 4 -5.61 31.84 -35.15
N GLU A 5 -6.10 30.62 -35.37
CA GLU A 5 -7.14 30.04 -34.51
C GLU A 5 -6.96 28.53 -34.32
N ARG A 6 -5.87 28.11 -33.68
CA ARG A 6 -5.76 26.70 -33.25
C ARG A 6 -4.86 26.44 -32.06
N TYR A 7 -4.97 27.26 -31.01
CA TYR A 7 -4.30 26.95 -29.75
C TYR A 7 -5.11 27.31 -28.51
N GLU A 8 -6.33 26.79 -28.40
CA GLU A 8 -6.98 26.62 -27.10
C GLU A 8 -7.66 25.26 -27.03
N ARG A 9 -6.89 24.24 -26.63
CA ARG A 9 -7.44 22.96 -26.21
C ARG A 9 -6.98 22.67 -24.80
N SER A 10 -7.85 23.05 -23.88
CA SER A 10 -8.12 22.38 -22.61
C SER A 10 -6.90 22.08 -21.74
N ARG A 11 -6.62 23.02 -20.83
CA ARG A 11 -6.09 22.66 -19.51
C ARG A 11 -7.05 21.65 -18.89
N ASP A 12 -6.66 20.38 -18.90
CA ASP A 12 -7.23 19.37 -18.04
C ASP A 12 -7.09 19.86 -16.59
N VAL A 13 -8.22 20.27 -16.01
CA VAL A 13 -8.39 20.48 -14.58
C VAL A 13 -8.06 19.14 -13.92
N ARG A 14 -6.83 19.03 -13.42
CA ARG A 14 -6.38 17.92 -12.61
C ARG A 14 -7.24 17.93 -11.36
N GLY A 15 -8.07 16.89 -11.23
CA GLY A 15 -8.82 16.61 -10.01
C GLY A 15 -7.91 16.69 -8.80
N MET A 16 -8.17 17.68 -7.97
CA MET A 16 -7.41 18.01 -6.77
C MET A 16 -8.28 17.83 -5.51
N ASP A 17 -9.31 16.98 -5.56
CA ASP A 17 -10.34 16.91 -4.52
C ASP A 17 -10.44 15.57 -3.77
N ASP A 18 -9.47 14.65 -3.91
CA ASP A 18 -9.45 13.40 -3.13
C ASP A 18 -8.46 13.45 -1.95
N ARG A 19 -7.83 14.60 -1.65
CA ARG A 19 -6.83 14.74 -0.57
C ARG A 19 -7.31 15.49 0.67
N ALA A 20 -8.44 16.18 0.62
CA ALA A 20 -8.86 17.10 1.69
C ALA A 20 -9.73 16.45 2.78
N GLN A 21 -9.97 15.13 2.73
CA GLN A 21 -10.91 14.47 3.64
C GLN A 21 -10.24 13.66 4.76
N ASP A 22 -8.95 13.35 4.67
CA ASP A 22 -8.22 12.62 5.73
C ASP A 22 -7.61 13.53 6.82
N ASP A 23 -7.44 14.83 6.55
CA ASP A 23 -6.74 15.73 7.50
C ASP A 23 -7.67 16.34 8.58
N ARG A 24 -8.99 16.13 8.51
CA ARG A 24 -9.94 16.76 9.46
C ARG A 24 -10.28 15.93 10.71
N GLU A 25 -9.87 14.67 10.82
CA GLU A 25 -10.15 13.85 12.02
C GLU A 25 -9.02 13.88 13.06
N ARG A 26 -7.95 14.67 12.85
CA ARG A 26 -6.74 14.61 13.69
C ARG A 26 -6.64 15.66 14.80
N ASP A 27 -7.42 16.74 14.75
CA ASP A 27 -7.19 17.89 15.64
C ASP A 27 -8.05 17.95 16.93
N ASP A 28 -9.08 17.10 17.09
CA ASP A 28 -10.02 17.23 18.23
C ASP A 28 -9.61 16.48 19.52
N ARG A 29 -8.38 15.99 19.66
CA ARG A 29 -7.96 15.19 20.85
C ARG A 29 -6.75 15.70 21.64
N ALA A 30 -6.21 16.86 21.30
CA ALA A 30 -4.94 17.33 21.87
C ALA A 30 -5.04 18.10 23.21
N GLU A 31 -6.23 18.45 23.71
CA GLU A 31 -6.30 19.47 24.78
C GLU A 31 -6.41 18.96 26.24
N ASP A 32 -6.44 17.64 26.51
CA ASP A 32 -6.91 17.17 27.83
C ASP A 32 -5.90 16.47 28.76
N ARG A 33 -4.58 16.58 28.56
CA ARG A 33 -3.62 15.78 29.36
C ARG A 33 -2.46 16.49 30.05
N ASP A 34 -2.41 17.82 30.10
CA ASP A 34 -1.26 18.54 30.70
C ASP A 34 -1.47 19.02 32.15
N ARG A 35 -2.07 18.20 33.04
CA ARG A 35 -2.24 18.57 34.47
C ARG A 35 -1.90 17.51 35.53
N GLY A 36 -1.29 16.38 35.15
CA GLY A 36 -1.30 15.17 35.98
C GLY A 36 -0.32 15.00 37.15
N ASP A 37 1.01 14.97 36.93
CA ASP A 37 1.83 14.09 37.81
C ASP A 37 3.23 14.62 38.22
N ARG A 38 3.40 15.93 38.38
CA ARG A 38 4.71 16.54 38.67
C ARG A 38 5.18 16.48 40.14
N ARG A 39 4.64 15.65 41.05
CA ARG A 39 5.05 15.69 42.48
C ARG A 39 4.99 14.36 43.26
N ARG A 40 5.66 13.29 42.80
CA ARG A 40 6.01 12.17 43.72
C ARG A 40 7.45 12.31 44.20
N GLY A 41 7.64 12.39 45.51
CA GLY A 41 8.97 12.50 46.15
C GLY A 41 9.80 11.21 46.02
N PRO A 42 11.10 11.25 46.36
CA PRO A 42 12.01 10.11 46.22
C PRO A 42 11.60 8.92 47.08
N ILE A 43 11.72 7.71 46.55
CA ILE A 43 11.41 6.44 47.24
C ILE A 43 12.70 5.82 47.79
N CYS A 44 12.68 5.34 49.03
CA CYS A 44 13.81 4.72 49.69
C CYS A 44 14.05 3.28 49.17
N PHE A 45 15.20 3.01 48.55
CA PHE A 45 15.53 1.68 48.02
C PHE A 45 15.66 0.55 49.08
N ASN A 46 15.76 0.86 50.37
CA ASN A 46 15.89 -0.16 51.42
C ASN A 46 14.52 -0.60 51.99
N CYS A 47 13.51 0.29 52.01
CA CYS A 47 12.18 -0.01 52.56
C CYS A 47 10.99 0.30 51.63
N ASN A 48 11.24 0.93 50.48
CA ASN A 48 10.28 1.39 49.48
C ASN A 48 9.24 2.42 49.98
N GLU A 49 9.54 3.15 51.05
CA GLU A 49 8.71 4.25 51.53
C GLU A 49 9.12 5.57 50.82
N ILE A 50 8.12 6.37 50.43
CA ILE A 50 8.33 7.70 49.82
C ILE A 50 8.80 8.67 50.91
N GLY A 51 9.76 9.55 50.60
CA GLY A 51 10.12 10.70 51.44
C GLY A 51 11.51 10.67 52.07
N HIS A 52 12.32 9.63 51.83
CA HIS A 52 13.71 9.59 52.30
C HIS A 52 14.60 8.75 51.37
N TYR A 53 15.91 9.02 51.43
CA TYR A 53 16.89 8.27 50.66
C TYR A 53 17.42 7.05 51.45
N GLY A 54 17.97 6.05 50.76
CA GLY A 54 18.42 4.80 51.38
C GLY A 54 19.52 4.94 52.45
N ASN A 55 20.21 6.07 52.50
CA ASN A 55 21.19 6.42 53.54
C ASN A 55 20.54 7.03 54.82
N GLN A 56 19.27 7.43 54.75
CA GLN A 56 18.48 7.97 55.86
C GLN A 56 17.45 6.95 56.38
N CYS A 57 17.46 5.72 55.84
CA CYS A 57 16.50 4.71 56.22
C CYS A 57 16.78 4.19 57.64
N PRO A 58 15.82 4.27 58.58
CA PRO A 58 16.00 3.76 59.93
C PRO A 58 16.02 2.22 59.99
N ARG A 59 15.63 1.54 58.91
CA ARG A 59 15.67 0.07 58.83
C ARG A 59 17.10 -0.41 58.54
N PRO A 60 17.61 -1.43 59.27
CA PRO A 60 18.94 -1.97 59.02
C PRO A 60 19.06 -2.46 57.57
N ARG A 61 20.20 -2.17 56.92
CA ARG A 61 20.43 -2.53 55.52
C ARG A 61 20.33 -4.06 55.36
N ARG A 62 19.52 -4.53 54.41
CA ARG A 62 19.41 -5.95 54.02
C ARG A 62 20.67 -6.47 53.29
N TYR A 63 21.87 -6.17 53.78
CA TYR A 63 23.10 -6.77 53.29
C TYR A 63 23.32 -8.10 54.02
N GLY A 64 22.56 -9.12 53.63
CA GLY A 64 22.66 -10.44 54.23
C GLY A 64 22.03 -11.50 53.34
N GLY A 65 22.83 -12.01 52.39
CA GLY A 65 22.56 -13.28 51.72
C GLY A 65 21.82 -13.18 50.39
N MET A 66 22.57 -13.24 49.29
CA MET A 66 22.48 -14.34 48.31
C MET A 66 23.47 -14.08 47.17
N ALA A 67 24.37 -15.04 47.03
CA ALA A 67 25.19 -15.37 45.87
C ALA A 67 24.92 -14.54 44.60
N ARG A 68 25.85 -13.63 44.32
CA ARG A 68 26.06 -13.10 42.97
C ARG A 68 26.68 -14.23 42.15
N PRO A 69 26.01 -14.81 41.13
CA PRO A 69 26.63 -15.81 40.28
C PRO A 69 27.76 -15.13 39.50
N SER A 70 28.99 -15.52 39.81
CA SER A 70 30.20 -15.07 39.13
C SER A 70 30.27 -15.70 37.75
N THR A 71 29.69 -15.06 36.74
CA THR A 71 30.07 -15.25 35.34
C THR A 71 30.97 -14.08 34.94
N SER A 72 32.20 -14.12 35.42
CA SER A 72 33.27 -13.25 34.95
C SER A 72 34.50 -14.13 34.82
N THR A 73 34.70 -14.58 33.59
CA THR A 73 35.95 -15.12 33.04
C THR A 73 37.06 -14.09 33.26
N ASP A 74 37.63 -14.04 34.46
CA ASP A 74 38.87 -13.34 34.73
C ASP A 74 40.00 -14.38 34.80
N SER A 75 40.74 -14.40 33.71
CA SER A 75 41.72 -15.39 33.29
C SER A 75 43.13 -15.08 33.78
N LEU A 76 43.34 -14.57 35.00
CA LEU A 76 44.69 -14.24 35.48
C LEU A 76 44.88 -14.50 36.98
N ARG A 77 44.88 -15.76 37.41
CA ARG A 77 45.60 -16.16 38.63
C ARG A 77 46.47 -17.38 38.42
N SER A 78 47.63 -17.08 37.87
CA SER A 78 48.89 -17.82 38.03
C SER A 78 49.13 -18.19 39.50
N ARG A 79 48.83 -19.42 39.89
CA ARG A 79 49.49 -20.09 41.02
C ARG A 79 49.71 -21.56 40.69
N SER A 80 50.97 -21.86 40.37
CA SER A 80 51.54 -23.21 40.36
C SER A 80 51.22 -23.94 41.66
N PRO A 81 50.97 -25.25 41.58
CA PRO A 81 51.72 -26.17 42.43
C PRO A 81 52.60 -27.09 41.58
N ARG A 82 53.91 -26.79 41.57
CA ARG A 82 54.95 -27.83 41.50
C ARG A 82 54.67 -28.85 42.61
N ARG A 83 54.37 -30.10 42.25
CA ARG A 83 54.78 -31.35 42.95
C ARG A 83 54.00 -32.53 42.36
N GLY A 84 54.71 -33.51 41.84
CA GLY A 84 54.14 -34.79 41.42
C GLY A 84 54.76 -35.34 40.14
N ASP A 85 56.09 -35.37 40.07
CA ASP A 85 56.80 -36.19 39.09
C ASP A 85 56.57 -37.66 39.49
N TRP A 86 55.43 -38.21 39.07
CA TRP A 86 55.13 -39.63 39.18
C TRP A 86 56.07 -40.34 38.23
N ARG A 87 57.24 -40.69 38.78
CA ARG A 87 58.15 -41.75 38.35
C ARG A 87 57.35 -42.78 37.55
N ARG A 88 57.43 -42.66 36.22
CA ARG A 88 56.76 -43.54 35.26
C ARG A 88 57.40 -44.90 35.46
N GLU A 89 56.75 -45.76 36.25
CA GLU A 89 57.13 -47.17 36.30
C GLU A 89 57.10 -47.70 34.86
N PRO A 90 58.13 -48.46 34.44
CA PRO A 90 58.09 -49.17 33.17
C PRO A 90 56.87 -50.08 33.23
N ALA A 91 55.85 -49.78 32.42
CA ALA A 91 54.68 -50.63 32.28
C ALA A 91 55.18 -52.07 32.08
N ALA A 92 54.92 -52.93 33.06
CA ALA A 92 55.16 -54.35 32.91
C ALA A 92 54.56 -54.76 31.57
N GLN A 93 55.36 -55.43 30.73
CA GLN A 93 54.97 -55.87 29.39
C GLN A 93 53.64 -56.62 29.49
N LEU A 94 52.54 -55.90 29.24
CA LEU A 94 51.23 -56.49 29.06
C LEU A 94 51.36 -57.48 27.91
N ASP A 95 50.88 -58.70 28.15
CA ASP A 95 50.97 -59.79 27.22
C ASP A 95 50.47 -59.35 25.82
N ARG A 96 51.23 -59.70 24.78
CA ARG A 96 51.03 -59.23 23.41
C ARG A 96 49.63 -59.56 22.92
N GLY A 97 49.06 -60.68 23.38
CA GLY A 97 47.67 -61.08 23.10
C GLY A 97 46.63 -60.11 23.67
N VAL A 98 46.82 -59.63 24.91
CA VAL A 98 45.90 -58.67 25.54
C VAL A 98 45.93 -57.32 24.81
N THR A 99 47.11 -56.86 24.39
CA THR A 99 47.23 -55.60 23.63
C THR A 99 46.50 -55.66 22.28
N GLN A 100 46.51 -56.83 21.62
CA GLN A 100 45.78 -57.03 20.37
C GLN A 100 44.27 -56.99 20.58
N GLN A 101 43.75 -57.67 21.62
CA GLN A 101 42.31 -57.64 21.94
C GLN A 101 41.83 -56.22 22.29
N ILE A 102 42.61 -55.44 23.03
CA ILE A 102 42.30 -54.03 23.32
C ILE A 102 42.26 -53.22 22.02
N SER A 103 43.18 -53.45 21.08
CA SER A 103 43.19 -52.77 19.79
C SER A 103 41.99 -53.16 18.89
N GLU A 104 41.53 -54.40 18.99
CA GLU A 104 40.34 -54.89 18.27
C GLU A 104 39.05 -54.28 18.84
N LEU A 105 38.93 -54.21 20.18
CA LEU A 105 37.84 -53.51 20.85
C LEU A 105 37.84 -52.01 20.55
N GLY A 106 39.02 -51.38 20.53
CA GLY A 106 39.14 -49.96 20.16
C GLY A 106 38.65 -49.68 18.74
N ARG A 107 38.93 -50.59 17.79
CA ARG A 107 38.46 -50.50 16.40
C ARG A 107 36.94 -50.68 16.30
N SER A 108 36.36 -51.65 17.01
CA SER A 108 34.90 -51.89 16.97
C SER A 108 34.11 -50.74 17.61
N VAL A 109 34.61 -50.17 18.72
CA VAL A 109 34.00 -48.99 19.37
C VAL A 109 34.11 -47.75 18.47
N ALA A 110 35.25 -47.54 17.80
CA ALA A 110 35.40 -46.45 16.85
C ALA A 110 34.43 -46.57 15.66
N ALA A 111 34.26 -47.78 15.11
CA ALA A 111 33.31 -48.03 14.02
C ALA A 111 31.85 -47.77 14.46
N MET A 112 31.48 -48.21 15.68
CA MET A 112 30.16 -47.94 16.23
C MET A 112 29.91 -46.44 16.42
N LYS A 113 30.91 -45.70 16.91
CA LYS A 113 30.84 -44.24 17.06
C LYS A 113 30.62 -43.54 15.71
N GLN A 114 31.36 -43.91 14.68
CA GLN A 114 31.20 -43.37 13.33
C GLN A 114 29.79 -43.61 12.76
N HIS A 115 29.22 -44.79 13.00
CA HIS A 115 27.85 -45.09 12.57
C HIS A 115 26.82 -44.18 13.24
N PHE A 116 26.95 -43.92 14.55
CA PHE A 116 26.06 -43.00 15.25
C PHE A 116 26.20 -41.54 14.78
N GLU A 117 27.43 -41.09 14.53
CA GLU A 117 27.70 -39.76 13.98
C GLU A 117 27.08 -39.62 12.57
N GLU A 118 27.23 -40.65 11.72
CA GLU A 118 26.64 -40.65 10.38
C GLU A 118 25.10 -40.66 10.42
N GLU A 119 24.48 -41.45 11.30
CA GLU A 119 23.03 -41.44 11.51
C GLU A 119 22.54 -40.08 12.01
N TRP A 120 23.26 -39.45 12.94
CA TRP A 120 22.94 -38.09 13.40
C TRP A 120 23.02 -37.06 12.27
N MET A 121 24.08 -37.09 11.46
CA MET A 121 24.24 -36.21 10.30
C MET A 121 23.16 -36.45 9.23
N ARG A 122 22.72 -37.71 9.07
CA ARG A 122 21.63 -38.08 8.15
C ARG A 122 20.29 -37.51 8.63
N GLU A 123 20.01 -37.57 9.93
CA GLU A 123 18.78 -37.02 10.50
C GLU A 123 18.79 -35.49 10.55
N GLU A 124 19.91 -34.84 10.89
CA GLU A 124 20.04 -33.38 10.81
C GLU A 124 19.80 -32.88 9.37
N ASN A 125 20.37 -33.55 8.36
CA ASN A 125 20.14 -33.20 6.96
C ASN A 125 18.67 -33.41 6.54
N ARG A 126 17.96 -34.39 7.10
CA ARG A 126 16.53 -34.56 6.85
C ARG A 126 15.73 -33.41 7.45
N LEU A 127 16.09 -32.94 8.65
CA LEU A 127 15.44 -31.80 9.30
C LEU A 127 15.71 -30.50 8.54
N ARG A 128 16.95 -30.24 8.12
CA ARG A 128 17.29 -29.09 7.27
C ARG A 128 16.51 -29.09 5.96
N ARG A 129 16.44 -30.23 5.27
CA ARG A 129 15.63 -30.36 4.04
C ARG A 129 14.13 -30.19 4.26
N LYS A 130 13.61 -30.52 5.45
CA LYS A 130 12.20 -30.26 5.79
C LYS A 130 11.96 -28.77 6.01
N GLN A 131 12.85 -28.09 6.74
CA GLN A 131 12.78 -26.65 6.99
C GLN A 131 12.92 -25.84 5.69
N GLU A 132 13.89 -26.16 4.83
CA GLU A 132 14.05 -25.48 3.53
C GLU A 132 12.81 -25.62 2.64
N LYS A 133 12.18 -26.81 2.61
CA LYS A 133 10.93 -27.03 1.85
C LYS A 133 9.74 -26.26 2.42
N GLU A 134 9.68 -26.10 3.73
CA GLU A 134 8.64 -25.31 4.38
C GLU A 134 8.82 -23.82 4.11
N GLU A 135 10.07 -23.33 4.18
CA GLU A 135 10.40 -21.95 3.85
C GLU A 135 10.14 -21.64 2.36
N GLU A 136 10.46 -22.56 1.46
CA GLU A 136 10.15 -22.42 0.02
C GLU A 136 8.64 -22.32 -0.21
N LYS A 137 7.83 -23.14 0.48
CA LYS A 137 6.37 -23.04 0.43
C LYS A 137 5.85 -21.71 0.96
N ARG A 138 6.42 -21.19 2.05
CA ARG A 138 6.05 -19.86 2.58
C ARG A 138 6.36 -18.75 1.58
N ARG A 139 7.50 -18.82 0.89
CA ARG A 139 7.87 -17.84 -0.16
C ARG A 139 6.96 -17.94 -1.38
N GLU A 140 6.55 -19.15 -1.79
CA GLU A 140 5.61 -19.35 -2.90
C GLU A 140 4.21 -18.81 -2.56
N GLU A 141 3.73 -19.05 -1.34
CA GLU A 141 2.44 -18.53 -0.88
C GLU A 141 2.44 -16.99 -0.81
N GLU A 142 3.51 -16.39 -0.28
CA GLU A 142 3.66 -14.93 -0.26
C GLU A 142 3.67 -14.33 -1.68
N MET A 143 4.34 -14.98 -2.63
CA MET A 143 4.33 -14.57 -4.04
C MET A 143 2.92 -14.67 -4.66
N ARG A 144 2.15 -15.69 -4.29
CA ARG A 144 0.75 -15.82 -4.72
C ARG A 144 -0.13 -14.73 -4.15
N ILE A 145 0.03 -14.36 -2.88
CA ILE A 145 -0.74 -13.27 -2.26
C ILE A 145 -0.45 -11.96 -3.00
N ARG A 146 0.82 -11.65 -3.27
CA ARG A 146 1.21 -10.43 -4.02
C ARG A 146 0.62 -10.41 -5.43
N GLU A 147 0.60 -11.55 -6.13
CA GLU A 147 -0.01 -11.64 -7.46
C GLU A 147 -1.53 -11.43 -7.39
N GLU A 148 -2.21 -12.03 -6.42
CA GLU A 148 -3.65 -11.88 -6.23
C GLU A 148 -4.04 -10.44 -5.87
N GLU A 149 -3.27 -9.77 -5.01
CA GLU A 149 -3.43 -8.35 -4.69
C GLU A 149 -3.26 -7.47 -5.94
N GLU A 150 -2.24 -7.74 -6.77
CA GLU A 150 -2.04 -6.99 -8.02
C GLU A 150 -3.23 -7.16 -8.96
N ARG A 151 -3.77 -8.37 -9.09
CA ARG A 151 -4.98 -8.61 -9.91
C ARG A 151 -6.18 -7.84 -9.40
N VAL A 152 -6.41 -7.78 -8.09
CA VAL A 152 -7.51 -7.02 -7.48
C VAL A 152 -7.36 -5.53 -7.78
N ILE A 153 -6.14 -4.99 -7.71
CA ILE A 153 -5.86 -3.59 -8.05
C ILE A 153 -6.15 -3.33 -9.54
N GLN A 154 -5.72 -4.22 -10.42
CA GLN A 154 -5.96 -4.09 -11.86
C GLN A 154 -7.46 -4.17 -12.20
N GLU A 155 -8.21 -5.07 -11.54
CA GLU A 155 -9.66 -5.20 -11.73
C GLU A 155 -10.41 -3.94 -11.23
N LYS A 156 -10.05 -3.42 -10.05
CA LYS A 156 -10.61 -2.17 -9.52
C LYS A 156 -10.38 -1.00 -10.49
N LYS A 157 -9.17 -0.89 -11.05
CA LYS A 157 -8.84 0.13 -12.08
C LYS A 157 -9.65 -0.05 -13.36
N ALA A 158 -9.81 -1.27 -13.84
CA ALA A 158 -10.62 -1.57 -15.01
C ALA A 158 -12.11 -1.23 -14.79
N ARG A 159 -12.65 -1.56 -13.60
CA ARG A 159 -14.02 -1.23 -13.19
C ARG A 159 -14.24 0.29 -13.13
N LYS A 160 -13.35 1.02 -12.45
CA LYS A 160 -13.41 2.50 -12.37
C LYS A 160 -13.35 3.14 -13.76
N LYS A 161 -12.52 2.62 -14.67
CA LYS A 161 -12.45 3.10 -16.06
C LYS A 161 -13.73 2.82 -16.85
N LYS A 162 -14.36 1.66 -16.67
CA LYS A 162 -15.63 1.31 -17.31
C LYS A 162 -16.77 2.20 -16.81
N GLU A 163 -16.83 2.44 -15.50
CA GLU A 163 -17.82 3.34 -14.89
C GLU A 163 -17.65 4.78 -15.38
N ARG A 164 -16.41 5.29 -15.44
CA ARG A 164 -16.14 6.63 -15.99
C ARG A 164 -16.63 6.79 -17.43
N ARG A 165 -16.41 5.76 -18.28
CA ARG A 165 -16.93 5.76 -19.67
C ARG A 165 -18.45 5.75 -19.73
N ARG A 166 -19.12 5.09 -18.78
CA ARG A 166 -20.57 5.08 -18.68
C ARG A 166 -21.10 6.47 -18.30
N LYS A 167 -20.54 7.08 -17.24
CA LYS A 167 -20.89 8.45 -16.81
C LYS A 167 -20.64 9.48 -17.92
N GLU A 168 -19.54 9.37 -18.65
CA GLU A 168 -19.26 10.25 -19.79
C GLU A 168 -20.31 10.09 -20.90
N ALA A 169 -20.73 8.87 -21.22
CA ALA A 169 -21.80 8.64 -22.19
C ALA A 169 -23.15 9.23 -21.73
N GLU A 170 -23.48 9.09 -20.45
CA GLU A 170 -24.68 9.67 -19.84
C GLU A 170 -24.67 11.20 -19.93
N SER A 171 -23.57 11.86 -19.51
CA SER A 171 -23.42 13.33 -19.62
C SER A 171 -23.51 13.85 -21.07
N ARG A 172 -23.00 13.10 -22.04
CA ARG A 172 -23.13 13.47 -23.46
C ARG A 172 -24.56 13.38 -23.96
N THR A 173 -25.36 12.46 -23.43
CA THR A 173 -26.79 12.39 -23.78
C THR A 173 -27.58 13.50 -23.11
N GLU A 174 -27.23 13.88 -21.89
CA GLU A 174 -27.81 15.00 -21.16
C GLU A 174 -27.57 16.32 -21.89
N LEU A 175 -26.31 16.63 -22.24
CA LEU A 175 -25.98 17.83 -23.04
C LEU A 175 -26.71 17.90 -24.38
N LYS A 176 -26.96 16.75 -25.02
CA LYS A 176 -27.75 16.69 -26.26
C LYS A 176 -29.22 17.00 -26.02
N LYS A 177 -29.79 16.54 -24.91
CA LYS A 177 -31.17 16.86 -24.51
C LYS A 177 -31.30 18.34 -24.21
N ASP A 178 -30.36 18.92 -23.47
CA ASP A 178 -30.35 20.36 -23.15
C ASP A 178 -30.24 21.22 -24.41
N LEU A 179 -29.32 20.86 -25.32
CA LEU A 179 -29.20 21.56 -26.60
C LEU A 179 -30.48 21.43 -27.45
N SER A 180 -31.08 20.24 -27.47
CA SER A 180 -32.35 20.01 -28.17
C SER A 180 -33.48 20.84 -27.56
N MET A 181 -33.57 20.90 -26.23
CA MET A 181 -34.56 21.70 -25.51
C MET A 181 -34.37 23.19 -25.82
N GLN A 182 -33.12 23.68 -25.84
CA GLN A 182 -32.81 25.07 -26.21
C GLN A 182 -33.25 25.39 -27.65
N MET A 183 -33.01 24.48 -28.61
CA MET A 183 -33.48 24.67 -29.99
C MET A 183 -35.01 24.69 -30.08
N VAL A 184 -35.70 23.84 -29.34
CA VAL A 184 -37.18 23.83 -29.28
C VAL A 184 -37.70 25.14 -28.71
N MET A 185 -37.12 25.64 -27.62
CA MET A 185 -37.49 26.93 -27.02
C MET A 185 -37.25 28.10 -28.00
N GLN A 186 -36.14 28.10 -28.73
CA GLN A 186 -35.87 29.13 -29.74
C GLN A 186 -36.84 29.06 -30.92
N LEU A 187 -37.20 27.85 -31.37
CA LEU A 187 -38.18 27.66 -32.44
C LEU A 187 -39.58 28.09 -32.01
N SER A 188 -40.01 27.79 -30.78
CA SER A 188 -41.30 28.26 -30.25
C SER A 188 -41.36 29.77 -30.15
N GLU A 189 -40.29 30.42 -29.67
CA GLU A 189 -40.23 31.89 -29.64
C GLU A 189 -40.30 32.52 -31.04
N LEU A 190 -39.69 31.90 -32.05
CA LEU A 190 -39.76 32.37 -33.44
C LEU A 190 -41.16 32.17 -34.03
N GLU A 191 -41.80 31.03 -33.75
CA GLU A 191 -43.16 30.73 -34.15
C GLU A 191 -44.16 31.70 -33.52
N ASP A 192 -44.02 32.01 -32.23
CA ASP A 192 -44.83 33.00 -31.54
C ASP A 192 -44.67 34.40 -32.15
N LYS A 193 -43.41 34.83 -32.39
CA LYS A 193 -43.11 36.12 -33.04
C LYS A 193 -43.69 36.17 -34.45
N PHE A 194 -43.59 35.08 -35.22
CA PHE A 194 -44.16 34.98 -36.56
C PHE A 194 -45.69 35.04 -36.54
N GLY A 195 -46.33 34.26 -35.67
CA GLY A 195 -47.77 34.27 -35.46
C GLY A 195 -48.28 35.65 -35.03
N HIS A 196 -47.53 36.36 -34.18
CA HIS A 196 -47.85 37.72 -33.77
C HIS A 196 -47.78 38.71 -34.93
N ARG A 197 -46.72 38.64 -35.76
CA ARG A 197 -46.59 39.48 -36.98
C ARG A 197 -47.68 39.19 -38.00
N MET A 198 -48.02 37.93 -38.22
CA MET A 198 -49.08 37.52 -39.14
C MET A 198 -50.44 38.04 -38.68
N LYS A 199 -50.76 37.90 -37.38
CA LYS A 199 -51.99 38.48 -36.81
C LYS A 199 -52.03 40.00 -36.97
N GLN A 200 -50.92 40.70 -36.70
CA GLN A 200 -50.86 42.16 -36.90
C GLN A 200 -51.08 42.56 -38.36
N ALA A 201 -50.50 41.84 -39.33
CA ALA A 201 -50.68 42.10 -40.75
C ALA A 201 -52.16 41.92 -41.17
N ILE A 202 -52.78 40.81 -40.79
CA ILE A 202 -54.19 40.51 -41.13
C ILE A 202 -55.14 41.54 -40.50
N THR A 203 -54.95 41.85 -39.22
CA THR A 203 -55.81 42.81 -38.49
C THR A 203 -55.59 44.24 -38.97
N GLY A 204 -54.37 44.59 -39.40
CA GLY A 204 -54.01 45.90 -39.93
C GLY A 204 -54.62 46.20 -41.32
N THR A 205 -54.86 45.18 -42.14
CA THR A 205 -55.44 45.35 -43.49
C THR A 205 -56.98 45.32 -43.54
N GLY A 206 -57.66 45.04 -42.42
CA GLY A 206 -59.09 44.70 -42.39
C GLY A 206 -60.08 45.81 -42.02
N LYS A 207 -59.68 47.09 -41.92
CA LYS A 207 -60.65 48.19 -41.81
C LYS A 207 -61.04 48.70 -43.20
N LEU A 208 -61.75 47.88 -43.96
CA LEU A 208 -62.67 48.40 -44.97
C LEU A 208 -63.98 48.77 -44.23
N PRO A 209 -64.44 50.03 -44.33
CA PRO A 209 -65.75 50.41 -43.83
C PRO A 209 -66.80 49.80 -44.77
N ASN A 210 -67.71 48.99 -44.23
CA ASN A 210 -69.10 48.89 -44.71
C ASN A 210 -69.86 48.01 -43.72
N GLU A 211 -70.76 48.61 -42.96
CA GLU A 211 -72.19 48.73 -43.29
C GLU A 211 -72.95 47.40 -43.17
N LYS A 212 -73.76 47.35 -42.10
CA LYS A 212 -75.07 46.68 -41.95
C LYS A 212 -75.32 45.44 -42.82
N GLY A 213 -75.38 44.27 -42.18
CA GLY A 213 -76.08 43.15 -42.81
C GLY A 213 -76.03 41.80 -42.11
N LYS A 214 -77.00 41.57 -41.22
CA LYS A 214 -77.72 40.30 -40.99
C LYS A 214 -76.99 39.10 -40.35
N GLU A 215 -77.34 38.95 -39.08
CA GLU A 215 -77.38 37.75 -38.24
C GLU A 215 -77.74 36.45 -38.98
N VAL A 216 -76.86 35.44 -38.90
CA VAL A 216 -77.21 34.02 -39.12
C VAL A 216 -76.53 33.13 -38.08
N LYS A 217 -77.37 32.22 -37.59
CA LYS A 217 -77.31 31.32 -36.43
C LYS A 217 -76.50 30.04 -36.72
N ARG A 218 -76.04 29.41 -35.61
CA ARG A 218 -75.65 27.99 -35.36
C ARG A 218 -74.16 27.58 -35.41
N GLY A 219 -73.76 26.89 -34.32
CA GLY A 219 -72.45 26.27 -34.02
C GLY A 219 -72.16 24.97 -34.81
N PRO A 220 -71.31 24.01 -34.34
CA PRO A 220 -71.18 23.54 -32.95
C PRO A 220 -69.73 23.36 -32.44
N ALA A 221 -69.66 22.89 -31.19
CA ALA A 221 -68.50 22.48 -30.40
C ALA A 221 -67.39 21.72 -31.15
N CYS A 222 -66.14 22.02 -30.77
CA CYS A 222 -65.07 21.03 -30.66
C CYS A 222 -64.01 21.51 -29.66
N SER A 223 -64.33 21.35 -28.36
CA SER A 223 -63.32 21.32 -27.29
C SER A 223 -62.54 20.02 -27.39
N GLY A 224 -61.52 20.00 -28.26
CA GLY A 224 -60.53 18.92 -28.34
C GLY A 224 -59.23 19.33 -27.63
N SER A 225 -59.31 19.64 -26.33
CA SER A 225 -58.12 19.84 -25.49
C SER A 225 -57.60 18.47 -25.04
N GLY A 226 -57.03 17.72 -25.99
CA GLY A 226 -56.27 16.51 -25.72
C GLY A 226 -54.90 16.86 -25.16
N SER A 227 -54.86 17.31 -23.91
CA SER A 227 -53.62 17.40 -23.13
C SER A 227 -53.27 15.98 -22.67
N GLU A 228 -52.80 15.17 -23.61
CA GLU A 228 -52.28 13.84 -23.34
C GLU A 228 -51.00 13.99 -22.52
N SER A 229 -51.16 13.77 -21.22
CA SER A 229 -50.10 13.80 -20.22
C SER A 229 -49.11 12.65 -20.48
N GLU A 230 -48.04 12.91 -21.23
CA GLU A 230 -46.96 11.94 -21.51
C GLU A 230 -46.27 11.40 -20.24
N ALA A 231 -46.44 12.07 -19.08
CA ALA A 231 -45.90 11.60 -17.80
C ALA A 231 -46.60 10.33 -17.26
N SER A 232 -47.83 10.02 -17.68
CA SER A 232 -48.54 8.82 -17.19
C SER A 232 -48.11 7.54 -17.92
N ILE A 233 -47.66 7.65 -19.17
CA ILE A 233 -47.26 6.50 -20.00
C ILE A 233 -46.00 5.83 -19.43
N THR A 234 -45.03 6.61 -18.93
CA THR A 234 -43.82 6.04 -18.33
C THR A 234 -44.09 5.36 -16.99
N GLN A 235 -45.08 5.84 -16.22
CA GLN A 235 -45.46 5.23 -14.96
C GLN A 235 -46.27 3.93 -15.18
N ASP A 236 -47.17 3.91 -16.16
CA ASP A 236 -47.96 2.72 -16.52
C ASP A 236 -47.06 1.60 -17.11
N LEU A 237 -46.05 1.96 -17.91
CA LEU A 237 -45.05 1.00 -18.39
C LEU A 237 -44.21 0.43 -17.24
N SER A 238 -43.82 1.24 -16.25
CA SER A 238 -43.07 0.76 -15.09
C SER A 238 -43.87 -0.23 -14.24
N ALA A 239 -45.15 0.05 -14.01
CA ALA A 239 -46.07 -0.84 -13.30
C ALA A 239 -46.32 -2.15 -14.06
N ARG A 240 -46.49 -2.08 -15.39
CA ARG A 240 -46.63 -3.28 -16.23
C ARG A 240 -45.36 -4.13 -16.29
N THR A 241 -44.17 -3.53 -16.18
CA THR A 241 -42.92 -4.29 -16.15
C THR A 241 -42.62 -4.95 -14.81
N THR A 242 -43.10 -4.40 -13.69
CA THR A 242 -42.96 -5.06 -12.37
C THR A 242 -43.83 -6.30 -12.23
N ASP A 243 -44.96 -6.37 -12.95
CA ASP A 243 -45.81 -7.56 -13.02
C ASP A 243 -45.31 -8.64 -13.99
N LEU A 244 -44.24 -8.37 -14.77
CA LEU A 244 -43.52 -9.39 -15.52
C LEU A 244 -42.55 -10.16 -14.60
N VAL A 245 -43.08 -10.71 -13.51
CA VAL A 245 -42.41 -11.77 -12.76
C VAL A 245 -42.42 -13.00 -13.66
N ILE A 246 -41.32 -13.22 -14.38
CA ILE A 246 -41.06 -14.47 -15.11
C ILE A 246 -40.85 -15.58 -14.08
N SER A 247 -41.93 -16.04 -13.45
CA SER A 247 -41.96 -17.20 -12.55
C SER A 247 -41.91 -18.51 -13.32
N GLU A 248 -42.18 -18.47 -14.63
CA GLU A 248 -42.25 -19.64 -15.48
C GLU A 248 -40.92 -19.91 -16.20
N LYS A 249 -39.96 -20.49 -15.46
CA LYS A 249 -38.90 -21.27 -16.09
C LYS A 249 -39.56 -22.51 -16.71
N ARG A 250 -39.89 -22.42 -18.00
CA ARG A 250 -40.33 -23.58 -18.80
C ARG A 250 -39.36 -24.72 -18.54
N LYS A 251 -39.85 -25.80 -17.93
CA LYS A 251 -39.11 -27.07 -17.90
C LYS A 251 -38.95 -27.49 -19.35
N ARG A 252 -37.69 -27.67 -19.79
CA ARG A 252 -37.39 -28.45 -21.01
C ARG A 252 -38.17 -29.76 -20.88
N GLY A 253 -39.11 -29.98 -21.80
CA GLY A 253 -39.83 -31.24 -21.87
C GLY A 253 -38.87 -32.40 -22.14
N PRO A 254 -39.31 -33.66 -21.94
CA PRO A 254 -38.54 -34.84 -22.27
C PRO A 254 -38.09 -34.77 -23.73
N ASP A 255 -36.79 -34.92 -23.96
CA ASP A 255 -36.17 -34.86 -25.29
C ASP A 255 -36.93 -35.77 -26.25
N ARG A 256 -37.57 -35.18 -27.27
CA ARG A 256 -38.03 -35.96 -28.41
C ARG A 256 -36.79 -36.43 -29.15
N VAL A 257 -36.68 -37.74 -29.32
CA VAL A 257 -35.64 -38.41 -30.13
C VAL A 257 -35.78 -37.92 -31.57
N ILE A 258 -35.08 -36.85 -31.92
CA ILE A 258 -34.89 -36.41 -33.30
C ILE A 258 -33.85 -37.33 -33.91
N GLY A 259 -34.32 -38.18 -34.83
CA GLY A 259 -33.53 -39.21 -35.49
C GLY A 259 -32.40 -38.65 -36.38
N ASN A 260 -31.36 -39.47 -36.47
CA ASN A 260 -30.43 -39.64 -37.60
C ASN A 260 -29.92 -38.37 -38.28
N SER A 261 -29.37 -37.44 -37.50
CA SER A 261 -28.37 -36.51 -38.03
C SER A 261 -26.98 -37.18 -37.99
N PRO A 262 -26.24 -37.23 -39.12
CA PRO A 262 -24.94 -37.90 -39.17
C PRO A 262 -23.96 -37.25 -38.18
N PRO A 263 -23.09 -38.05 -37.54
CA PRO A 263 -22.18 -37.57 -36.51
C PRO A 263 -21.18 -36.59 -37.13
N MET A 264 -21.30 -35.32 -36.78
CA MET A 264 -20.25 -34.34 -37.01
C MET A 264 -19.05 -34.71 -36.13
N GLU A 265 -17.97 -35.14 -36.77
CA GLU A 265 -16.66 -35.39 -36.16
C GLU A 265 -16.21 -34.16 -35.36
N SER A 266 -16.23 -34.29 -34.03
CA SER A 266 -15.63 -33.30 -33.16
C SER A 266 -14.12 -33.57 -33.06
N PRO A 267 -13.26 -32.56 -33.26
CA PRO A 267 -11.81 -32.74 -33.17
C PRO A 267 -11.41 -33.12 -31.73
N ALA A 268 -10.51 -34.11 -31.62
CA ALA A 268 -10.01 -34.62 -30.36
C ALA A 268 -9.47 -33.51 -29.44
N LYS A 269 -9.94 -33.51 -28.19
CA LYS A 269 -9.51 -32.62 -27.10
C LYS A 269 -7.99 -32.75 -26.87
N ARG A 270 -7.22 -31.79 -27.38
CA ARG A 270 -5.83 -31.55 -26.94
C ARG A 270 -5.84 -30.62 -25.73
N THR A 271 -5.19 -31.06 -24.67
CA THR A 271 -4.87 -30.26 -23.48
C THR A 271 -3.94 -29.09 -23.86
N PRO A 272 -4.30 -27.82 -23.55
CA PRO A 272 -3.39 -26.71 -23.76
C PRO A 272 -2.45 -26.56 -22.56
N LYS A 273 -1.23 -27.08 -22.72
CA LYS A 273 -0.06 -26.58 -21.99
C LYS A 273 0.19 -25.12 -22.39
N SER A 274 0.19 -24.26 -21.38
CA SER A 274 1.05 -23.07 -21.24
C SER A 274 1.92 -22.72 -22.45
N ARG A 275 1.62 -21.61 -23.14
CA ARG A 275 2.54 -20.48 -23.36
C ARG A 275 1.98 -19.47 -24.38
N ARG A 276 1.92 -18.22 -23.90
CA ARG A 276 2.27 -16.96 -24.60
C ARG A 276 1.32 -16.36 -25.65
N LYS A 277 0.94 -15.13 -25.29
CA LYS A 277 1.07 -13.88 -26.06
C LYS A 277 -0.02 -13.55 -27.10
N GLN A 278 -0.60 -12.40 -26.79
CA GLN A 278 -1.45 -11.51 -27.55
C GLN A 278 -0.99 -11.31 -29.00
N ALA A 279 -1.97 -11.42 -29.88
CA ALA A 279 -1.93 -11.02 -31.27
C ALA A 279 -1.91 -9.48 -31.39
N THR A 280 -0.91 -8.96 -32.07
CA THR A 280 -1.00 -7.66 -32.75
C THR A 280 -1.62 -7.89 -34.12
N PHE A 281 -2.71 -7.17 -34.36
CA PHE A 281 -3.43 -7.11 -35.64
C PHE A 281 -2.53 -6.64 -36.77
N THR A 282 -2.48 -7.43 -37.84
CA THR A 282 -1.96 -7.04 -39.16
C THR A 282 -2.96 -6.14 -39.88
N ARG A 283 -2.58 -4.89 -40.16
CA ARG A 283 -3.25 -4.03 -41.15
C ARG A 283 -2.21 -3.46 -42.12
N ARG A 284 -2.39 -3.85 -43.39
CA ARG A 284 -2.02 -3.17 -44.65
C ARG A 284 -0.54 -3.06 -45.09
N LEU A 285 -0.36 -3.56 -46.33
CA LEU A 285 0.35 -2.96 -47.47
C LEU A 285 1.88 -2.83 -47.40
N THR A 286 2.61 -3.70 -48.10
CA THR A 286 3.15 -3.44 -49.46
C THR A 286 4.21 -4.48 -49.85
N ARG A 287 3.93 -5.18 -50.95
CA ARG A 287 4.79 -5.60 -52.06
C ARG A 287 6.31 -5.31 -51.93
N ALA A 288 7.12 -6.36 -51.81
CA ALA A 288 8.38 -6.49 -52.56
C ALA A 288 8.87 -7.95 -52.56
N ARG A 289 9.18 -8.44 -53.77
CA ARG A 289 9.67 -9.78 -54.06
C ARG A 289 11.15 -9.90 -53.73
N ALA A 290 11.57 -11.04 -53.18
CA ALA A 290 12.85 -11.64 -53.49
C ALA A 290 12.75 -13.16 -53.30
N LYS A 291 12.92 -13.89 -54.41
CA LYS A 291 13.06 -15.35 -54.43
C LYS A 291 14.51 -15.68 -54.03
N MET A 292 14.73 -16.60 -53.11
CA MET A 292 15.99 -17.36 -53.09
C MET A 292 15.79 -18.75 -52.47
N VAL A 293 15.73 -19.72 -53.38
CA VAL A 293 16.38 -21.04 -53.37
C VAL A 293 16.41 -21.81 -52.05
N LYS A 294 15.65 -22.91 -52.05
CA LYS A 294 15.79 -24.06 -51.15
C LYS A 294 17.18 -24.70 -51.31
N SER A 295 17.82 -25.05 -50.21
CA SER A 295 18.81 -26.13 -50.17
C SER A 295 18.47 -27.08 -49.01
N PRO A 296 18.42 -28.41 -49.24
CA PRO A 296 18.17 -29.40 -48.21
C PRO A 296 19.49 -29.96 -47.65
N GLY A 297 19.49 -30.26 -46.35
CA GLY A 297 20.31 -31.35 -45.81
C GLY A 297 21.68 -30.98 -45.24
N SER A 298 21.85 -31.34 -43.96
CA SER A 298 23.02 -31.94 -43.30
C SER A 298 23.18 -31.33 -41.90
N ALA A 299 22.74 -32.03 -40.86
CA ALA A 299 23.49 -33.05 -40.13
C ALA A 299 24.64 -32.49 -39.28
N LYS A 300 24.38 -32.52 -37.97
CA LYS A 300 25.33 -32.75 -36.86
C LYS A 300 26.30 -31.61 -36.45
N ARG A 301 26.01 -31.15 -35.22
CA ARG A 301 26.91 -31.02 -34.06
C ARG A 301 27.60 -29.66 -33.80
N LYS A 302 27.51 -29.31 -32.50
CA LYS A 302 28.30 -28.38 -31.67
C LYS A 302 27.91 -26.90 -31.75
N THR A 303 27.21 -26.43 -30.71
CA THR A 303 27.18 -25.03 -30.30
C THR A 303 28.34 -24.76 -29.32
N PRO A 304 29.41 -24.05 -29.73
CA PRO A 304 30.21 -23.27 -28.81
C PRO A 304 29.54 -21.90 -28.63
N VAL A 305 29.06 -21.65 -27.41
CA VAL A 305 28.53 -20.36 -26.98
C VAL A 305 29.71 -19.38 -26.84
N ARG A 306 29.87 -18.49 -27.83
CA ARG A 306 30.62 -17.22 -27.74
C ARG A 306 29.65 -16.10 -28.10
N THR A 307 29.14 -15.41 -27.09
CA THR A 307 29.51 -14.05 -26.66
C THR A 307 28.92 -12.91 -27.50
N PRO A 308 28.68 -11.75 -26.87
CA PRO A 308 27.59 -10.85 -27.18
C PRO A 308 28.07 -9.60 -27.93
N LEU A 309 27.31 -9.16 -28.93
CA LEU A 309 27.47 -7.86 -29.59
C LEU A 309 26.08 -7.23 -29.66
N LEU A 310 25.81 -6.24 -28.82
CA LEU A 310 26.12 -4.82 -29.02
C LEU A 310 25.11 -4.11 -29.93
N ALA A 311 24.84 -2.86 -29.52
CA ALA A 311 24.18 -1.79 -30.26
C ALA A 311 22.65 -1.86 -30.36
N ARG A 312 21.99 -1.32 -29.32
CA ARG A 312 21.10 -0.15 -29.47
C ARG A 312 20.82 0.49 -28.11
N LYS A 313 21.81 1.29 -27.67
CA LYS A 313 21.65 2.34 -26.66
C LYS A 313 20.55 3.31 -27.15
N LYS A 314 19.32 3.13 -26.68
CA LYS A 314 18.40 4.27 -26.61
C LYS A 314 18.92 5.14 -25.47
N LYS A 315 19.43 6.32 -25.83
CA LYS A 315 19.66 7.42 -24.90
C LYS A 315 18.31 7.75 -24.29
N VAL A 316 18.04 7.16 -23.13
CA VAL A 316 17.09 7.72 -22.17
C VAL A 316 17.83 8.90 -21.60
N THR A 317 17.43 10.09 -22.03
CA THR A 317 17.78 11.35 -21.39
C THR A 317 17.56 11.16 -19.89
N PRO A 318 18.56 11.37 -19.02
CA PRO A 318 18.32 11.45 -17.59
C PRO A 318 17.42 12.67 -17.44
N LEU A 319 16.13 12.42 -17.18
CA LEU A 319 15.26 13.48 -16.70
C LEU A 319 15.86 13.88 -15.36
N ASP A 320 16.22 15.14 -15.27
CA ASP A 320 16.87 15.75 -14.12
C ASP A 320 16.35 15.16 -12.82
N THR A 321 17.33 14.77 -12.00
CA THR A 321 17.16 14.52 -10.59
C THR A 321 16.94 15.89 -9.95
N GLY A 322 15.81 16.50 -10.26
CA GLY A 322 15.38 17.76 -9.69
C GLY A 322 15.08 17.48 -8.25
N ILE A 323 16.04 17.85 -7.37
CA ILE A 323 15.84 18.30 -5.99
C ILE A 323 14.62 17.64 -5.37
N GLY A 324 14.64 16.30 -5.33
CA GLY A 324 13.72 15.54 -4.52
C GLY A 324 14.25 15.72 -3.12
N THR A 325 13.54 16.48 -2.30
CA THR A 325 13.81 16.57 -0.87
C THR A 325 14.20 15.17 -0.35
N PRO A 326 15.38 15.00 0.27
CA PRO A 326 15.89 13.68 0.69
C PRO A 326 14.88 12.92 1.58
N ASP A 327 13.98 13.66 2.21
CA ASP A 327 12.94 13.23 3.13
C ASP A 327 11.89 12.26 2.56
N LEU A 328 11.59 12.30 1.25
CA LEU A 328 10.57 11.43 0.64
C LEU A 328 11.03 9.99 0.42
N LYS A 329 12.34 9.74 0.28
CA LYS A 329 12.89 8.37 0.23
C LYS A 329 13.05 7.79 1.62
N GLY A 330 13.37 8.64 2.60
CA GLY A 330 13.41 8.29 4.01
C GLY A 330 12.06 7.77 4.48
N SER A 331 10.97 8.52 4.29
CA SER A 331 9.64 8.20 4.82
C SER A 331 9.15 6.77 4.52
N LEU A 332 9.34 6.28 3.29
CA LEU A 332 8.95 4.92 2.92
C LEU A 332 9.84 3.85 3.56
N ALA A 333 11.13 4.13 3.79
CA ALA A 333 12.01 3.26 4.54
C ALA A 333 11.63 3.23 6.03
N ARG A 334 11.33 4.39 6.64
CA ARG A 334 10.84 4.50 8.04
C ARG A 334 9.59 3.64 8.25
N TYR A 335 8.61 3.76 7.36
CA TYR A 335 7.36 3.01 7.44
C TYR A 335 7.57 1.50 7.34
N LYS A 336 8.43 1.04 6.41
CA LYS A 336 8.73 -0.39 6.27
C LYS A 336 9.42 -0.96 7.51
N TYR A 337 10.39 -0.22 8.05
CA TYR A 337 11.08 -0.62 9.28
C TYR A 337 10.11 -0.68 10.46
N ARG A 338 9.28 0.36 10.66
CA ARG A 338 8.23 0.41 11.69
C ARG A 338 7.31 -0.82 11.62
N ASN A 339 6.87 -1.19 10.42
CA ASN A 339 5.97 -2.34 10.24
C ASN A 339 6.62 -3.69 10.56
N ILE A 340 7.91 -3.86 10.24
CA ILE A 340 8.67 -5.06 10.61
C ILE A 340 8.78 -5.17 12.13
N MET A 341 9.19 -4.08 12.79
CA MET A 341 9.34 -4.06 14.25
C MET A 341 8.01 -4.32 14.98
N MET A 342 6.90 -3.74 14.51
CA MET A 342 5.57 -4.03 15.09
C MET A 342 5.19 -5.51 15.00
N GLN A 343 5.55 -6.19 13.90
CA GLN A 343 5.24 -7.62 13.74
C GLN A 343 6.07 -8.49 14.69
N GLU A 344 7.35 -8.17 14.86
CA GLU A 344 8.24 -8.88 15.80
C GLU A 344 7.76 -8.71 17.25
N LEU A 345 7.46 -7.48 17.66
CA LEU A 345 7.02 -7.16 19.02
C LEU A 345 5.62 -7.71 19.34
N LYS A 346 4.75 -7.84 18.33
CA LYS A 346 3.40 -8.40 18.51
C LYS A 346 3.42 -9.88 18.93
N LEU A 347 4.46 -10.62 18.56
CA LEU A 347 4.61 -12.03 18.92
C LEU A 347 5.15 -12.24 20.34
N LEU A 348 5.68 -11.19 20.97
CA LEU A 348 6.23 -11.27 22.31
C LEU A 348 5.14 -11.26 23.38
N ASP A 349 5.42 -11.94 24.48
CA ASP A 349 4.57 -11.92 25.66
C ASP A 349 4.74 -10.62 26.46
N ALA A 350 3.76 -10.31 27.30
CA ALA A 350 3.75 -9.06 28.08
C ALA A 350 4.99 -8.92 28.98
N SER A 351 5.52 -10.03 29.50
CA SER A 351 6.73 -10.06 30.32
C SER A 351 8.00 -9.74 29.52
N GLU A 352 8.07 -10.21 28.28
CA GLU A 352 9.19 -9.94 27.36
C GLU A 352 9.17 -8.50 26.89
N LEU A 353 7.98 -7.97 26.55
CA LEU A 353 7.82 -6.56 26.24
C LEU A 353 8.27 -5.72 27.43
N GLN A 354 7.76 -5.99 28.64
CA GLN A 354 8.17 -5.27 29.85
C GLN A 354 9.70 -5.31 30.11
N ARG A 355 10.37 -6.39 29.70
CA ARG A 355 11.84 -6.47 29.78
C ARG A 355 12.49 -5.53 28.75
N ILE A 356 12.00 -5.51 27.52
CA ILE A 356 12.51 -4.63 26.46
C ILE A 356 12.31 -3.16 26.82
N CYS A 357 11.15 -2.75 27.36
CA CYS A 357 10.96 -1.36 27.78
C CYS A 357 11.97 -0.97 28.85
N ARG A 358 12.25 -1.87 29.81
CA ARG A 358 13.27 -1.61 30.85
C ARG A 358 14.68 -1.48 30.27
N GLU A 359 15.00 -2.23 29.22
CA GLU A 359 16.30 -2.17 28.54
C GLU A 359 16.44 -0.91 27.68
N GLU A 360 15.36 -0.48 27.03
CA GLU A 360 15.34 0.69 26.14
C GLU A 360 14.96 2.00 26.85
N GLY A 361 14.55 1.92 28.12
CA GLY A 361 14.11 3.09 28.91
C GLY A 361 12.72 3.60 28.52
N VAL A 362 11.89 2.77 27.90
CA VAL A 362 10.50 3.07 27.54
C VAL A 362 9.56 2.70 28.70
N PRO A 363 8.56 3.52 29.06
CA PRO A 363 7.61 3.20 30.13
C PRO A 363 6.53 2.21 29.66
N TYR A 364 6.26 1.18 30.48
CA TYR A 364 5.25 0.16 30.16
C TYR A 364 3.84 0.55 30.62
N ASP A 365 3.03 1.04 29.67
CA ASP A 365 1.64 1.46 29.90
C ASP A 365 0.59 0.48 29.34
N GLY A 366 1.02 -0.65 28.78
CA GLY A 366 0.13 -1.69 28.28
C GLY A 366 0.71 -2.38 27.05
N LYS A 367 0.23 -3.60 26.75
CA LYS A 367 0.81 -4.42 25.67
C LYS A 367 0.75 -3.73 24.30
N VAL A 368 -0.33 -3.00 24.02
CA VAL A 368 -0.53 -2.35 22.72
C VAL A 368 0.32 -1.08 22.61
N ASP A 369 0.26 -0.22 23.62
CA ASP A 369 0.97 1.07 23.63
C ASP A 369 2.49 0.86 23.64
N GLU A 370 2.99 -0.09 24.43
CA GLU A 370 4.41 -0.44 24.47
C GLU A 370 4.96 -0.87 23.10
N ILE A 371 4.19 -1.63 22.34
CA ILE A 371 4.61 -2.05 21.00
C ILE A 371 4.84 -0.82 20.12
N PHE A 372 3.98 0.19 20.20
CA PHE A 372 4.15 1.42 19.44
C PHE A 372 5.35 2.23 19.91
N ASP A 373 5.53 2.36 21.22
CA ASP A 373 6.60 3.17 21.81
C ASP A 373 7.99 2.58 21.55
N ILE A 374 8.18 1.26 21.73
CA ILE A 374 9.44 0.55 21.36
C ILE A 374 9.70 0.70 19.87
N THR A 375 8.66 0.50 19.04
CA THR A 375 8.79 0.59 17.58
C THR A 375 9.27 1.99 17.18
N ASP A 376 8.66 3.04 17.74
CA ASP A 376 9.03 4.41 17.43
C ASP A 376 10.44 4.73 17.95
N HIS A 377 10.78 4.34 19.18
CA HIS A 377 12.12 4.51 19.75
C HIS A 377 13.22 3.87 18.87
N ARG A 378 13.04 2.60 18.48
CA ARG A 378 13.98 1.90 17.58
C ARG A 378 14.05 2.55 16.19
N THR A 379 12.91 3.03 15.69
CA THR A 379 12.85 3.71 14.39
C THR A 379 13.63 5.03 14.44
N TYR A 380 13.44 5.84 15.48
CA TYR A 380 14.22 7.07 15.71
C TYR A 380 15.71 6.78 15.77
N LEU A 381 16.15 5.85 16.63
CA LEU A 381 17.57 5.48 16.74
C LEU A 381 18.13 5.01 15.40
N LYS A 382 17.38 4.23 14.62
CA LYS A 382 17.88 3.68 13.36
C LYS A 382 18.12 4.75 12.29
N LEU A 383 17.26 5.77 12.26
CA LEU A 383 17.24 6.80 11.22
C LEU A 383 18.05 8.03 11.60
N GLU A 384 18.06 8.39 12.88
CA GLU A 384 18.87 9.49 13.41
C GLU A 384 20.37 9.17 13.30
N ILE A 385 20.75 7.89 13.41
CA ILE A 385 22.13 7.43 13.13
C ILE A 385 22.48 7.51 11.63
N GLU A 386 21.50 7.48 10.72
CA GLU A 386 21.73 7.53 9.27
C GLU A 386 21.73 8.97 8.71
N GLU A 387 21.10 9.91 9.42
CA GLU A 387 20.96 11.31 8.98
C GLU A 387 22.03 12.27 9.52
N VAL A 388 22.92 11.86 10.43
CA VAL A 388 24.11 12.67 10.75
C VAL A 388 25.04 12.60 9.54
N PRO A 389 25.14 13.66 8.71
CA PRO A 389 26.21 13.70 7.73
C PRO A 389 27.47 13.68 8.58
N GLU A 390 28.38 12.76 8.28
CA GLU A 390 29.75 12.80 8.74
C GLU A 390 30.39 14.08 8.18
N LEU A 391 30.00 15.22 8.74
CA LEU A 391 30.67 16.50 8.63
C LEU A 391 32.01 16.25 9.30
N GLN A 392 32.96 15.81 8.48
CA GLN A 392 34.37 16.08 8.69
C GLN A 392 34.44 17.47 9.32
N PRO A 393 34.97 17.63 10.54
CA PRO A 393 35.12 18.96 11.12
C PRO A 393 36.10 19.72 10.24
N GLU A 394 35.58 20.49 9.29
CA GLU A 394 36.35 21.52 8.61
C GLU A 394 36.77 22.48 9.71
N ALA A 395 38.05 22.38 10.09
CA ALA A 395 38.69 23.27 11.03
C ALA A 395 38.51 24.70 10.50
N ILE A 396 37.57 25.43 11.10
CA ILE A 396 37.42 26.87 10.90
C ILE A 396 38.67 27.48 11.55
N ASN A 397 39.68 27.79 10.72
CA ASN A 397 40.77 28.68 11.12
C ASN A 397 40.16 30.03 11.44
N ILE A 398 40.09 30.35 12.73
CA ILE A 398 39.80 31.68 13.24
C ILE A 398 41.10 32.47 13.07
N GLU A 399 41.28 33.09 11.91
CA GLU A 399 42.22 34.21 11.78
C GLU A 399 41.53 35.47 12.32
N ASP A 400 42.27 36.13 13.19
CA ASP A 400 41.93 37.32 13.96
C ASP A 400 41.20 38.39 13.14
N SER A 401 40.00 38.77 13.59
CA SER A 401 39.37 40.02 13.16
C SER A 401 39.06 40.86 14.38
N GLU A 402 39.92 41.86 14.52
CA GLU A 402 39.90 42.95 15.47
C GLU A 402 38.75 43.94 15.20
N VAL A 403 38.22 44.49 16.30
CA VAL A 403 37.79 45.90 16.49
C VAL A 403 36.30 46.28 16.26
N VAL A 404 35.87 47.18 17.17
CA VAL A 404 34.61 47.93 17.36
C VAL A 404 33.53 47.15 18.11
N GLY A 405 33.19 47.40 19.38
CA GLY A 405 33.05 48.65 20.15
C GLY A 405 31.63 48.63 20.77
N PRO A 406 31.44 48.89 22.08
CA PRO A 406 30.15 48.66 22.74
C PRO A 406 29.22 49.87 22.55
N ASN A 407 27.98 49.63 22.14
CA ASN A 407 26.94 50.66 22.17
C ASN A 407 25.76 50.16 22.99
N GLU A 408 25.63 50.75 24.18
CA GLU A 408 24.47 50.70 25.05
C GLU A 408 23.28 51.38 24.36
N GLY A 409 22.07 50.82 24.46
CA GLY A 409 20.90 51.52 23.95
C GLY A 409 19.60 50.74 23.92
N SER A 410 18.76 51.04 24.92
CA SER A 410 17.29 51.09 24.87
C SER A 410 16.50 49.79 24.68
N ASP A 411 15.93 49.34 25.80
CA ASP A 411 14.49 49.41 26.08
C ASP A 411 13.54 49.50 24.88
N ALA A 412 12.68 48.48 24.70
CA ALA A 412 11.25 48.66 24.46
C ALA A 412 10.49 47.34 24.25
N ILE A 413 9.48 47.12 25.09
CA ILE A 413 8.09 46.81 24.68
C ILE A 413 7.91 45.40 24.04
N ASN A 414 7.33 44.42 24.75
CA ASN A 414 5.89 44.18 24.69
C ASN A 414 5.39 43.32 25.87
N LYS A 415 4.68 43.98 26.78
CA LYS A 415 3.84 43.43 27.84
C LYS A 415 2.50 43.04 27.23
N TRP A 416 2.24 41.74 27.05
CA TRP A 416 0.93 41.25 26.66
C TRP A 416 0.05 41.08 27.90
N ASP A 417 -0.75 42.11 28.19
CA ASP A 417 -1.87 42.06 29.14
C ASP A 417 -2.95 41.11 28.60
N LEU A 418 -3.03 39.91 29.17
CA LEU A 418 -4.14 38.98 29.01
C LEU A 418 -5.36 39.49 29.78
N ARG A 419 -6.21 40.28 29.11
CA ARG A 419 -7.58 40.52 29.55
C ARG A 419 -8.44 39.29 29.28
N VAL A 420 -8.84 38.63 30.37
CA VAL A 420 -9.91 37.63 30.41
C VAL A 420 -11.26 38.35 30.31
N PRO A 421 -12.16 38.03 29.34
CA PRO A 421 -13.55 38.44 29.43
C PRO A 421 -14.34 37.46 30.30
N GLN A 422 -14.90 37.99 31.39
CA GLN A 422 -15.93 37.34 32.20
C GLN A 422 -17.19 37.17 31.34
N LEU A 423 -17.58 35.91 31.04
CA LEU A 423 -18.90 35.61 30.53
C LEU A 423 -19.90 35.59 31.69
N TRP A 424 -20.91 36.43 31.54
CA TRP A 424 -22.08 36.51 32.40
C TRP A 424 -22.98 35.29 32.18
N VAL A 425 -23.40 34.68 33.29
CA VAL A 425 -24.51 33.73 33.37
C VAL A 425 -25.71 34.52 33.88
N VAL A 426 -26.75 34.68 33.04
CA VAL A 426 -28.09 35.08 33.48
C VAL A 426 -29.14 34.38 32.61
N CYS A 427 -30.10 33.76 33.32
CA CYS A 427 -31.34 33.10 32.91
C CYS A 427 -31.26 31.65 32.43
#